data_AF-A0A1I5Z5Z5-F1
#
_entry.id   AF-A0A1I5Z5Z5-F1
#
_cell.length_a   1.000
_cell.length_b   1.000
_cell.length_c   1.000
_cell.angle_alpha   90.00
_cell.angle_beta   90.00
_cell.angle_gamma   90.00
#
_symmetry.space_group_name_H-M   'P 1'
#
loop_
_entity.id
_entity.type
_entity.pdbx_description
1 polymer ?
#
loop_
_entity_poly.entity_id
_entity_poly.type
_entity_poly.pdbx_seq_one_letter_code
_entity_poly.pdbx_strand_id
1 'polypeptide(L)'
;MKKRFIKQTAVLALFTATILSTTTVAFGASSSVDQSVNKLKTELSKATTHYVYPALDGDLASSNELYSALNSAKKNYQLTRKAVVSSSKSAASKKVTLAEIDALYNEKVSGGLVPYIDAYNYAIKYLEPIMNDIQVAKANNDFATVEKKYHELSYQLKGRTTILYRFSGKAARDLLLKEYKEPANEIRDELMVPVTIHMKNVEITDLLTNDKKEQAKLVLAEVEALLPRLPDASKNSFVAALLEEVTSMKEQVTDTTLSPQHVLDSKVKSLVAILNTTQSDKATAMMTASNSITVTINKDVDPLDYTSYLGKGFYSSFINILGVTAIDGNHPLSTQGVNTLLASVPAGSQTLADLKGHTLSLPITVNNGTALTVEFKIIFK
;
A
#
# COMPACT_ATOMS: atom_id res chain seq x y z
N MET A 1 -13.77 25.61 41.02
CA MET A 1 -12.45 25.68 40.36
C MET A 1 -12.60 25.32 38.89
N LYS A 2 -11.96 26.10 38.02
CA LYS A 2 -12.27 26.29 36.59
C LYS A 2 -11.99 25.05 35.73
N LYS A 3 -13.00 24.52 35.03
CA LYS A 3 -12.83 23.64 33.86
C LYS A 3 -12.65 24.54 32.63
N ARG A 4 -11.48 24.50 32.01
CA ARG A 4 -11.18 25.21 30.76
C ARG A 4 -11.77 24.41 29.60
N PHE A 5 -12.87 24.90 29.03
CA PHE A 5 -13.31 24.52 27.70
C PHE A 5 -12.40 25.20 26.68
N ILE A 6 -11.59 24.41 25.98
CA ILE A 6 -10.85 24.84 24.81
C ILE A 6 -11.87 24.99 23.67
N LYS A 7 -12.10 26.24 23.27
CA LYS A 7 -12.91 26.57 22.10
C LYS A 7 -12.13 26.14 20.85
N GLN A 8 -12.58 25.07 20.20
CA GLN A 8 -12.21 24.78 18.82
C GLN A 8 -12.93 25.80 17.93
N THR A 9 -12.22 26.85 17.53
CA THR A 9 -12.64 27.70 16.41
C THR A 9 -12.42 26.92 15.12
N ALA A 10 -13.46 26.21 14.68
CA ALA A 10 -13.60 25.83 13.29
C ALA A 10 -13.80 27.11 12.48
N VAL A 11 -12.72 27.62 11.88
CA VAL A 11 -12.81 28.66 10.86
C VAL A 11 -13.37 27.99 9.60
N LEU A 12 -14.69 28.00 9.45
CA LEU A 12 -15.33 27.81 8.17
C LEU A 12 -14.99 29.04 7.30
N ALA A 13 -13.86 28.96 6.61
CA ALA A 13 -13.60 29.84 5.47
C ALA A 13 -14.50 29.36 4.32
N LEU A 14 -15.74 29.86 4.29
CA LEU A 14 -16.57 29.84 3.09
C LEU A 14 -15.87 30.70 2.03
N PHE A 15 -14.97 30.08 1.26
CA PHE A 15 -14.40 30.66 0.06
C PHE A 15 -15.50 30.76 -0.99
N THR A 16 -16.20 31.89 -1.00
CA THR A 16 -16.86 32.37 -2.21
C THR A 16 -15.76 32.84 -3.15
N ALA A 17 -15.14 31.90 -3.87
CA ALA A 17 -14.41 32.22 -5.08
C ALA A 17 -15.44 32.81 -6.05
N THR A 18 -15.46 34.13 -6.20
CA THR A 18 -16.19 34.80 -7.27
C THR A 18 -15.53 34.39 -8.57
N ILE A 19 -15.99 33.27 -9.13
CA ILE A 19 -15.67 32.86 -10.48
C ILE A 19 -16.21 33.98 -11.36
N LEU A 20 -15.32 34.86 -11.84
CA LEU A 20 -15.59 35.75 -12.95
C LEU A 20 -16.07 34.87 -14.10
N SER A 21 -17.39 34.82 -14.27
CA SER A 21 -18.05 34.15 -15.36
C SER A 21 -17.53 34.74 -16.66
N THR A 22 -16.62 34.02 -17.30
CA THR A 22 -16.08 34.40 -18.60
C THR A 22 -17.22 34.35 -19.60
N THR A 23 -17.69 35.52 -20.02
CA THR A 23 -18.57 35.66 -21.17
C THR A 23 -17.93 34.94 -22.35
N THR A 24 -18.71 34.12 -23.06
CA THR A 24 -18.28 33.47 -24.30
C THR A 24 -18.02 34.54 -25.34
N VAL A 25 -16.76 34.98 -25.44
CA VAL A 25 -16.36 35.99 -26.43
C VAL A 25 -16.42 35.34 -27.81
N ALA A 26 -17.33 35.79 -28.65
CA ALA A 26 -17.43 35.28 -30.02
C ALA A 26 -16.18 35.68 -30.83
N PHE A 27 -15.34 34.68 -31.16
CA PHE A 27 -14.24 34.82 -32.11
C PHE A 27 -14.71 34.45 -33.52
N GLY A 28 -14.37 35.27 -34.52
CA GLY A 28 -14.46 34.90 -35.93
C GLY A 28 -15.81 35.06 -36.66
N ALA A 29 -16.89 35.53 -36.02
CA ALA A 29 -18.20 35.66 -36.70
C ALA A 29 -18.66 37.11 -36.98
N SER A 30 -18.03 38.14 -36.39
CA SER A 30 -18.48 39.54 -36.54
C SER A 30 -17.43 40.62 -36.20
N SER A 31 -16.16 40.25 -36.01
CA SER A 31 -15.07 41.18 -35.65
C SER A 31 -13.92 41.11 -36.65
N SER A 32 -13.19 42.20 -36.84
CA SER A 32 -12.05 42.22 -37.77
C SER A 32 -10.97 41.21 -37.34
N VAL A 33 -10.16 40.73 -38.30
CA VAL A 33 -9.07 39.77 -38.01
C VAL A 33 -8.12 40.33 -36.95
N ASP A 34 -7.82 41.63 -36.99
CA ASP A 34 -6.96 42.29 -36.01
C ASP A 34 -7.58 42.36 -34.61
N GLN A 35 -8.90 42.57 -34.51
CA GLN A 35 -9.61 42.48 -33.23
C GLN A 35 -9.55 41.06 -32.66
N SER A 36 -9.70 40.04 -33.50
CA SER A 36 -9.57 38.64 -33.07
C SER A 36 -8.16 38.33 -32.57
N VAL A 37 -7.12 38.81 -33.27
CA VAL A 37 -5.72 38.67 -32.83
C VAL A 37 -5.47 39.36 -31.48
N ASN A 38 -5.94 40.59 -31.30
CA ASN A 38 -5.73 41.33 -30.04
C ASN A 38 -6.49 40.71 -28.85
N LYS A 39 -7.71 40.21 -29.08
CA LYS A 39 -8.46 39.46 -28.07
C LYS A 39 -7.73 38.16 -27.68
N LEU A 40 -7.25 37.42 -28.67
CA LEU A 40 -6.47 36.19 -28.41
C LEU A 40 -5.22 36.51 -27.60
N LYS A 41 -4.44 37.52 -27.99
CA LYS A 41 -3.24 37.93 -27.24
C LYS A 41 -3.56 38.25 -25.77
N THR A 42 -4.68 38.93 -25.53
CA THR A 42 -5.13 39.26 -24.17
C THR A 42 -5.48 38.00 -23.39
N GLU A 43 -6.21 37.06 -24.01
CA GLU A 43 -6.55 35.77 -23.39
C GLU A 43 -5.29 34.94 -23.08
N LEU A 44 -4.39 34.78 -24.05
CA LEU A 44 -3.14 34.02 -23.86
C LEU A 44 -2.26 34.66 -22.78
N SER A 45 -2.18 35.98 -22.72
CA SER A 45 -1.42 36.69 -21.68
C SER A 45 -1.98 36.45 -20.27
N LYS A 46 -3.28 36.19 -20.16
CA LYS A 46 -3.95 35.83 -18.89
C LYS A 46 -3.91 34.33 -18.58
N ALA A 47 -3.49 33.48 -19.51
CA ALA A 47 -3.52 32.02 -19.31
C ALA A 47 -2.73 31.60 -18.05
N THR A 48 -1.55 32.19 -17.82
CA THR A 48 -0.74 31.87 -16.63
C THR A 48 -1.23 32.53 -15.36
N THR A 49 -1.98 33.64 -15.44
CA THR A 49 -2.48 34.33 -14.24
C THR A 49 -3.50 33.49 -13.48
N HIS A 50 -4.16 32.54 -14.15
CA HIS A 50 -5.12 31.62 -13.53
C HIS A 50 -4.52 30.73 -12.43
N TYR A 51 -3.21 30.46 -12.45
CA TYR A 51 -2.54 29.74 -11.36
C TYR A 51 -1.50 30.58 -10.62
N VAL A 52 -0.95 31.62 -11.25
CA VAL A 52 0.04 32.50 -10.60
C VAL A 52 -0.62 33.36 -9.53
N TYR A 53 -1.80 33.94 -9.78
CA TYR A 53 -2.43 34.84 -8.81
C TYR A 53 -2.92 34.13 -7.55
N PRO A 54 -3.66 32.99 -7.64
CA PRO A 54 -4.00 32.22 -6.46
C PRO A 54 -2.75 31.85 -5.63
N ALA A 55 -1.66 31.48 -6.30
CA ALA A 55 -0.43 31.12 -5.61
C ALA A 55 0.26 32.28 -4.89
N LEU A 56 0.01 33.53 -5.28
CA LEU A 56 0.49 34.69 -4.53
C LEU A 56 -0.30 34.87 -3.22
N ASP A 57 -1.55 34.43 -3.20
CA ASP A 57 -2.41 34.42 -2.03
C ASP A 57 -2.24 33.16 -1.16
N GLY A 58 -1.36 32.23 -1.58
CA GLY A 58 -1.07 30.99 -0.88
C GLY A 58 -1.88 29.78 -1.36
N ASP A 59 -2.68 29.92 -2.42
CA ASP A 59 -3.60 28.88 -2.89
C ASP A 59 -3.13 28.25 -4.22
N LEU A 60 -3.22 26.93 -4.34
CA LEU A 60 -2.99 26.22 -5.59
C LEU A 60 -4.28 26.09 -6.39
N ALA A 61 -4.30 26.66 -7.60
CA ALA A 61 -5.40 26.44 -8.54
C ALA A 61 -5.44 24.98 -8.97
N SER A 62 -6.60 24.33 -8.85
CA SER A 62 -6.76 22.93 -9.22
C SER A 62 -6.81 22.73 -10.73
N SER A 63 -6.44 21.53 -11.20
CA SER A 63 -6.52 21.22 -12.64
C SER A 63 -7.93 21.36 -13.22
N ASN A 64 -8.96 21.04 -12.43
CA ASN A 64 -10.37 21.15 -12.85
C ASN A 64 -10.78 22.60 -13.13
N GLU A 65 -10.35 23.54 -12.30
CA GLU A 65 -10.63 24.98 -12.48
C GLU A 65 -9.92 25.53 -13.73
N LEU A 66 -8.78 24.95 -14.09
CA LEU A 66 -7.93 25.43 -15.18
C LEU A 66 -8.30 24.86 -16.56
N TYR A 67 -8.99 23.71 -16.63
CA TYR A 67 -9.34 23.09 -17.90
C TYR A 67 -10.25 23.98 -18.76
N SER A 68 -11.16 24.75 -18.14
CA SER A 68 -12.01 25.69 -18.89
C SER A 68 -11.18 26.75 -19.61
N ALA A 69 -10.25 27.39 -18.89
CA ALA A 69 -9.33 28.38 -19.45
C ALA A 69 -8.43 27.78 -20.53
N LEU A 70 -7.89 26.57 -20.29
CA LEU A 70 -7.07 25.86 -21.27
C LEU A 70 -7.83 25.57 -22.57
N ASN A 71 -9.06 25.06 -22.46
CA ASN A 71 -9.88 24.69 -23.61
C ASN A 71 -10.30 25.93 -24.41
N SER A 72 -10.65 27.03 -23.72
CA SER A 72 -10.92 28.32 -24.36
C SER A 72 -9.71 28.82 -25.15
N ALA A 73 -8.54 28.90 -24.51
CA ALA A 73 -7.30 29.38 -25.15
C ALA A 73 -6.94 28.53 -26.38
N LYS A 74 -7.02 27.20 -26.29
CA LYS A 74 -6.80 26.28 -27.41
C LYS A 74 -7.75 26.53 -28.57
N LYS A 75 -9.05 26.65 -28.27
CA LYS A 75 -10.08 26.88 -29.29
C LYS A 75 -9.89 28.22 -29.98
N ASN A 76 -9.71 29.30 -29.23
CA ASN A 76 -9.60 30.64 -29.76
C ASN A 76 -8.28 30.84 -30.53
N TYR A 77 -7.20 30.19 -30.10
CA TYR A 77 -5.95 30.12 -30.85
C TYR A 77 -6.16 29.51 -32.24
N GLN A 78 -6.80 28.34 -32.33
CA GLN A 78 -7.04 27.67 -33.61
C GLN A 78 -7.98 28.46 -34.52
N LEU A 79 -9.06 29.04 -33.98
CA LEU A 79 -9.99 29.88 -34.73
C LEU A 79 -9.30 31.12 -35.29
N THR A 80 -8.49 31.80 -34.48
CA THR A 80 -7.79 33.03 -34.89
C THR A 80 -6.73 32.73 -35.94
N ARG A 81 -5.96 31.63 -35.80
CA ARG A 81 -5.00 31.21 -36.83
C ARG A 81 -5.69 30.99 -38.18
N LYS A 82 -6.81 30.27 -38.20
CA LYS A 82 -7.60 30.06 -39.42
C LYS A 82 -8.06 31.39 -40.02
N ALA A 83 -8.57 32.31 -39.19
CA ALA A 83 -8.98 33.64 -39.64
C ALA A 83 -7.82 34.45 -40.25
N VAL A 84 -6.62 34.39 -39.66
CA VAL A 84 -5.42 35.06 -40.21
C VAL A 84 -5.03 34.47 -41.57
N VAL A 85 -5.01 33.14 -41.69
CA VAL A 85 -4.67 32.45 -42.95
C VAL A 85 -5.67 32.80 -44.06
N SER A 86 -6.97 32.79 -43.76
CA SER A 86 -8.04 33.09 -44.72
C SER A 86 -8.26 34.59 -44.97
N SER A 87 -7.56 35.47 -44.25
CA SER A 87 -7.71 36.93 -44.41
C SER A 87 -7.16 37.46 -45.74
N SER A 88 -7.56 38.68 -46.10
CA SER A 88 -7.03 39.43 -47.24
C SER A 88 -5.64 40.05 -47.01
N LYS A 89 -4.99 39.78 -45.87
CA LYS A 89 -3.65 40.30 -45.55
C LYS A 89 -2.59 39.79 -46.52
N SER A 90 -1.51 40.56 -46.69
CA SER A 90 -0.33 40.12 -47.46
C SER A 90 0.31 38.86 -46.85
N ALA A 91 1.02 38.08 -47.67
CA ALA A 91 1.73 36.88 -47.21
C ALA A 91 2.74 37.20 -46.09
N ALA A 92 3.47 38.31 -46.21
CA ALA A 92 4.42 38.76 -45.19
C ALA A 92 3.72 39.11 -43.87
N SER A 93 2.62 39.86 -43.92
CA SER A 93 1.85 40.22 -42.73
C SER A 93 1.25 38.98 -42.04
N LYS A 94 0.70 38.03 -42.81
CA LYS A 94 0.21 36.76 -42.26
C LYS A 94 1.30 36.01 -41.49
N LYS A 95 2.51 35.89 -42.07
CA LYS A 95 3.64 35.21 -41.45
C LYS A 95 4.03 35.85 -40.11
N VAL A 96 4.15 37.18 -40.07
CA VAL A 96 4.48 37.92 -38.84
C VAL A 96 3.41 37.71 -37.77
N THR A 97 2.13 37.89 -38.11
CA THR A 97 1.03 37.74 -37.15
C THR A 97 0.93 36.31 -36.60
N LEU A 98 1.08 35.29 -37.46
CA LEU A 98 1.07 33.89 -37.02
C LEU A 98 2.24 33.59 -36.10
N ALA A 99 3.47 34.02 -36.44
CA ALA A 99 4.64 33.82 -35.59
C ALA A 99 4.46 34.43 -34.20
N GLU A 100 3.84 35.61 -34.12
CA GLU A 100 3.58 36.30 -32.86
C GLU A 100 2.58 35.55 -31.97
N ILE A 101 1.42 35.12 -32.52
CA ILE A 101 0.44 34.38 -31.72
C ILE A 101 0.91 32.97 -31.38
N ASP A 102 1.69 32.33 -32.26
CA ASP A 102 2.28 31.01 -32.04
C ASP A 102 3.33 31.08 -30.91
N ALA A 103 4.17 32.13 -30.90
CA ALA A 103 5.14 32.36 -29.83
C ALA A 103 4.45 32.57 -28.47
N LEU A 104 3.42 33.42 -28.42
CA LEU A 104 2.69 33.71 -27.17
C LEU A 104 1.93 32.47 -26.66
N TYR A 105 1.32 31.69 -27.55
CA TYR A 105 0.66 30.44 -27.19
C TYR A 105 1.67 29.43 -26.63
N ASN A 106 2.83 29.29 -27.28
CA ASN A 106 3.88 28.40 -26.82
C ASN A 106 4.41 28.79 -25.45
N GLU A 107 4.59 30.09 -25.19
CA GLU A 107 5.06 30.57 -23.90
C GLU A 107 4.01 30.38 -22.79
N LYS A 108 2.78 30.88 -23.00
CA LYS A 108 1.78 30.99 -21.93
C LYS A 108 0.92 29.75 -21.75
N VAL A 109 0.67 28.99 -22.81
CA VAL A 109 -0.18 27.79 -22.77
C VAL A 109 0.66 26.52 -22.77
N SER A 110 1.43 26.28 -23.83
CA SER A 110 2.21 25.04 -23.95
C SER A 110 3.35 24.93 -22.93
N GLY A 111 4.02 26.05 -22.63
CA GLY A 111 5.10 26.14 -21.63
C GLY A 111 4.67 26.68 -20.27
N GLY A 112 3.42 27.12 -20.12
CA GLY A 112 2.89 27.73 -18.90
C GLY A 112 1.75 26.92 -18.29
N LEU A 113 0.54 27.13 -18.79
CA LEU A 113 -0.68 26.52 -18.23
C LEU A 113 -0.69 24.98 -18.29
N VAL A 114 -0.27 24.38 -19.41
CA VAL A 114 -0.26 22.91 -19.55
C VAL A 114 0.70 22.25 -18.57
N PRO A 115 1.99 22.65 -18.47
CA PRO A 115 2.90 21.99 -17.56
C PRO A 115 2.58 22.25 -16.08
N TYR A 116 1.89 23.36 -15.75
CA TYR A 116 1.34 23.55 -14.40
C TYR A 116 0.25 22.51 -14.08
N ILE A 117 -0.71 22.31 -14.98
CA ILE A 117 -1.76 21.29 -14.82
C ILE A 117 -1.14 19.90 -14.65
N ASP A 118 -0.10 19.59 -15.43
CA ASP A 118 0.63 18.33 -15.31
C ASP A 118 1.34 18.20 -13.95
N ALA A 119 1.96 19.27 -13.46
CA ALA A 119 2.61 19.31 -12.15
C ALA A 119 1.61 19.11 -10.99
N TYR A 120 0.49 19.83 -11.02
CA TYR A 120 -0.58 19.69 -10.03
C TYR A 120 -1.16 18.26 -10.05
N ASN A 121 -1.49 17.74 -11.24
CA ASN A 121 -1.99 16.38 -11.38
C ASN A 121 -0.95 15.34 -10.92
N TYR A 122 0.34 15.59 -11.16
CA TYR A 122 1.39 14.70 -10.69
C TYR A 122 1.41 14.63 -9.15
N ALA A 123 1.33 15.77 -8.48
CA ALA A 123 1.28 15.85 -7.03
C ALA A 123 0.06 15.11 -6.45
N ILE A 124 -1.15 15.46 -6.90
CA ILE A 124 -2.41 14.90 -6.39
C ILE A 124 -2.61 13.43 -6.75
N LYS A 125 -2.15 12.96 -7.91
CA LYS A 125 -2.39 11.58 -8.36
C LYS A 125 -1.30 10.61 -7.95
N TYR A 126 -0.08 11.08 -7.71
CA TYR A 126 1.06 10.19 -7.46
C TYR A 126 1.83 10.47 -6.18
N LEU A 127 1.84 11.69 -5.64
CA LEU A 127 2.54 11.93 -4.37
C LEU A 127 1.60 11.76 -3.18
N GLU A 128 0.52 12.54 -3.15
CA GLU A 128 -0.42 12.57 -2.04
C GLU A 128 -1.04 11.20 -1.70
N PRO A 129 -1.55 10.40 -2.66
CA PRO A 129 -2.14 9.10 -2.34
C PRO A 129 -1.11 8.12 -1.78
N ILE A 130 0.12 8.14 -2.31
CA ILE A 130 1.19 7.27 -1.81
C ILE A 130 1.58 7.67 -0.38
N MET A 131 1.70 8.97 -0.09
CA MET A 131 1.97 9.44 1.26
C MET A 131 0.85 9.04 2.24
N ASN A 132 -0.41 9.16 1.83
CA ASN A 132 -1.55 8.75 2.66
C ASN A 132 -1.56 7.22 2.90
N ASP A 133 -1.33 6.42 1.86
CA ASP A 133 -1.22 4.95 1.98
C ASP A 133 -0.11 4.56 2.96
N ILE A 134 1.05 5.24 2.91
CA ILE A 134 2.15 5.04 3.86
C ILE A 134 1.70 5.34 5.29
N GLN A 135 1.02 6.46 5.53
CA GLN A 135 0.58 6.81 6.89
C GLN A 135 -0.42 5.80 7.45
N VAL A 136 -1.36 5.33 6.62
CA VAL A 136 -2.32 4.28 7.01
C VAL A 136 -1.59 2.97 7.30
N ALA A 137 -0.65 2.56 6.46
CA ALA A 137 0.12 1.33 6.67
C ALA A 137 1.01 1.40 7.93
N LYS A 138 1.64 2.55 8.20
CA LYS A 138 2.39 2.81 9.45
C LYS A 138 1.50 2.67 10.68
N ALA A 139 0.29 3.22 10.65
CA ALA A 139 -0.65 3.13 11.77
C ALA A 139 -1.10 1.69 12.06
N ASN A 140 -1.11 0.83 11.03
CA ASN A 140 -1.50 -0.58 11.13
C ASN A 140 -0.30 -1.53 11.33
N ASN A 141 0.94 -1.02 11.41
CA ASN A 141 2.17 -1.81 11.40
C ASN A 141 2.27 -2.79 10.21
N ASP A 142 1.73 -2.41 9.05
CA ASP A 142 1.81 -3.20 7.81
C ASP A 142 3.13 -2.89 7.08
N PHE A 143 4.20 -3.57 7.52
CA PHE A 143 5.56 -3.36 6.99
C PHE A 143 5.67 -3.62 5.49
N ALA A 144 5.00 -4.66 4.98
CA ALA A 144 5.04 -5.02 3.57
C ALA A 144 4.40 -3.93 2.68
N THR A 145 3.27 -3.37 3.11
CA THR A 145 2.65 -2.24 2.41
C THR A 145 3.53 -0.98 2.51
N VAL A 146 4.15 -0.70 3.67
CA VAL A 146 5.07 0.43 3.82
C VAL A 146 6.27 0.30 2.86
N GLU A 147 6.92 -0.85 2.79
CA GLU A 147 8.03 -1.11 1.86
C GLU A 147 7.60 -0.85 0.41
N LYS A 148 6.50 -1.47 -0.02
CA LYS A 148 5.97 -1.32 -1.38
C LYS A 148 5.74 0.15 -1.73
N LYS A 149 5.05 0.89 -0.85
CA LYS A 149 4.73 2.30 -1.07
C LYS A 149 5.94 3.22 -0.97
N TYR A 150 6.91 2.91 -0.11
CA TYR A 150 8.19 3.60 -0.07
C TYR A 150 8.96 3.49 -1.40
N HIS A 151 8.96 2.31 -2.03
CA HIS A 151 9.59 2.13 -3.34
C HIS A 151 8.82 2.85 -4.45
N GLU A 152 7.48 2.81 -4.44
CA GLU A 152 6.65 3.59 -5.36
C GLU A 152 6.96 5.10 -5.22
N LEU A 153 7.02 5.63 -4.00
CA LEU A 153 7.34 7.03 -3.72
C LEU A 153 8.75 7.40 -4.20
N SER A 154 9.75 6.57 -3.87
CA SER A 154 11.13 6.75 -4.29
C SER A 154 11.27 6.79 -5.81
N TYR A 155 10.51 5.95 -6.53
CA TYR A 155 10.48 5.96 -7.99
C TYR A 155 9.91 7.28 -8.54
N GLN A 156 8.78 7.76 -8.01
CA GLN A 156 8.20 9.04 -8.43
C GLN A 156 9.19 10.19 -8.19
N LEU A 157 9.77 10.25 -6.98
CA LEU A 157 10.71 11.30 -6.58
C LEU A 157 12.00 11.33 -7.42
N LYS A 158 12.52 10.16 -7.80
CA LYS A 158 13.73 10.05 -8.64
C LYS A 158 13.45 10.34 -10.11
N GLY A 159 12.37 9.80 -10.67
CA GLY A 159 12.14 9.76 -12.11
C GLY A 159 11.29 10.89 -12.69
N ARG A 160 10.36 11.46 -11.90
CA ARG A 160 9.27 12.29 -12.44
C ARG A 160 9.17 13.68 -11.81
N THR A 161 10.04 14.01 -10.86
CA THR A 161 10.06 15.33 -10.19
C THR A 161 10.37 16.50 -11.12
N THR A 162 11.01 16.26 -12.26
CA THR A 162 11.24 17.31 -13.28
C THR A 162 9.94 17.96 -13.75
N ILE A 163 8.80 17.26 -13.69
CA ILE A 163 7.48 17.79 -14.06
C ILE A 163 7.13 19.05 -13.23
N LEU A 164 7.51 19.07 -11.95
CA LEU A 164 7.25 20.20 -11.04
C LEU A 164 8.00 21.49 -11.43
N TYR A 165 8.97 21.41 -12.34
CA TYR A 165 9.82 22.55 -12.71
C TYR A 165 9.56 23.07 -14.14
N ARG A 166 8.63 22.46 -14.90
CA ARG A 166 8.44 22.73 -16.34
C ARG A 166 7.61 23.97 -16.68
N PHE A 167 6.96 24.60 -15.71
CA PHE A 167 6.11 25.78 -15.93
C PHE A 167 6.73 27.05 -15.36
N SER A 168 6.32 28.20 -15.91
CA SER A 168 6.66 29.54 -15.43
C SER A 168 5.84 29.92 -14.20
N GLY A 169 6.40 30.61 -13.20
CA GLY A 169 5.63 31.07 -12.04
C GLY A 169 6.20 30.52 -10.74
N LYS A 170 7.12 31.29 -10.14
CA LYS A 170 7.89 30.88 -8.97
C LYS A 170 6.99 30.60 -7.75
N ALA A 171 6.01 31.47 -7.46
CA ALA A 171 5.13 31.32 -6.31
C ALA A 171 4.37 29.98 -6.34
N ALA A 172 3.73 29.66 -7.47
CA ALA A 172 3.00 28.40 -7.64
C ALA A 172 3.90 27.18 -7.57
N ARG A 173 5.13 27.28 -8.12
CA ARG A 173 6.13 26.22 -8.01
C ARG A 173 6.54 25.98 -6.57
N ASP A 174 6.90 27.03 -5.85
CA ASP A 174 7.37 26.92 -4.47
C ASP A 174 6.28 26.35 -3.56
N LEU A 175 5.01 26.75 -3.76
CA LEU A 175 3.87 26.15 -3.07
C LEU A 175 3.71 24.66 -3.38
N LEU A 176 3.72 24.25 -4.65
CA LEU A 176 3.66 22.83 -5.02
C LEU A 176 4.80 22.00 -4.40
N LEU A 177 6.01 22.56 -4.36
CA LEU A 177 7.15 21.91 -3.74
C LEU A 177 6.95 21.76 -2.23
N LYS A 178 6.52 22.84 -1.56
CA LYS A 178 6.29 22.87 -0.12
C LYS A 178 5.16 21.96 0.33
N GLU A 179 4.04 21.94 -0.39
CA GLU A 179 2.86 21.17 0.01
C GLU A 179 3.00 19.68 -0.29
N TYR A 180 3.70 19.31 -1.37
CA TYR A 180 3.73 17.91 -1.82
C TYR A 180 5.13 17.31 -1.87
N LYS A 181 6.09 17.99 -2.49
CA LYS A 181 7.42 17.39 -2.72
C LYS A 181 8.24 17.31 -1.44
N GLU A 182 8.26 18.36 -0.63
CA GLU A 182 9.03 18.44 0.62
C GLU A 182 8.56 17.36 1.60
N PRO A 183 7.27 17.28 1.97
CA PRO A 183 6.76 16.20 2.82
C PRO A 183 7.03 14.79 2.26
N ALA A 184 6.94 14.62 0.94
CA ALA A 184 7.26 13.35 0.30
C ALA A 184 8.74 12.95 0.48
N ASN A 185 9.68 13.91 0.41
CA ASN A 185 11.09 13.62 0.69
C ASN A 185 11.29 13.30 2.16
N GLU A 186 10.66 14.05 3.07
CA GLU A 186 10.77 13.82 4.51
C GLU A 186 10.30 12.41 4.89
N ILE A 187 9.13 11.99 4.39
CA ILE A 187 8.61 10.63 4.60
C ILE A 187 9.57 9.58 4.03
N ARG A 188 10.10 9.80 2.83
CA ARG A 188 11.07 8.88 2.22
C ARG A 188 12.34 8.78 3.07
N ASP A 189 12.90 9.90 3.48
CA ASP A 189 14.16 9.94 4.23
C ASP A 189 13.97 9.33 5.64
N GLU A 190 12.82 9.57 6.29
CA GLU A 190 12.43 8.93 7.56
C GLU A 190 12.36 7.40 7.42
N LEU A 191 11.80 6.90 6.33
CA LEU A 191 11.55 5.46 6.12
C LEU A 191 12.73 4.69 5.53
N MET A 192 13.78 5.36 5.07
CA MET A 192 14.92 4.72 4.43
C MET A 192 15.53 3.59 5.30
N VAL A 193 15.79 3.86 6.57
CA VAL A 193 16.38 2.87 7.50
C VAL A 193 15.35 1.82 7.93
N PRO A 194 14.12 2.18 8.38
CA PRO A 194 13.08 1.21 8.71
C PRO A 194 12.80 0.19 7.60
N VAL A 195 12.63 0.66 6.35
CA VAL A 195 12.38 -0.23 5.21
C VAL A 195 13.56 -1.15 4.93
N THR A 196 14.80 -0.62 5.01
CA THR A 196 16.00 -1.45 4.82
C THR A 196 16.08 -2.58 5.85
N ILE A 197 15.73 -2.30 7.11
CA ILE A 197 15.70 -3.32 8.17
C ILE A 197 14.62 -4.36 7.88
N HIS A 198 13.41 -3.94 7.50
CA HIS A 198 12.35 -4.88 7.15
C HIS A 198 12.74 -5.81 6.00
N MET A 199 13.31 -5.26 4.91
CA MET A 199 13.82 -6.05 3.78
C MET A 199 14.84 -7.10 4.24
N LYS A 200 15.73 -6.74 5.18
CA LYS A 200 16.70 -7.67 5.76
C LYS A 200 16.06 -8.71 6.67
N ASN A 201 15.00 -8.38 7.41
CA ASN A 201 14.24 -9.36 8.19
C ASN A 201 13.57 -10.40 7.28
N VAL A 202 13.05 -9.97 6.13
CA VAL A 202 12.52 -10.87 5.09
C VAL A 202 13.65 -11.78 4.56
N GLU A 203 14.81 -11.21 4.23
CA GLU A 203 16.00 -11.97 3.80
C GLU A 203 16.45 -13.00 4.86
N ILE A 204 16.50 -12.61 6.13
CA ILE A 204 16.81 -13.52 7.25
C ILE A 204 15.81 -14.67 7.29
N THR A 205 14.51 -14.39 7.18
CA THR A 205 13.45 -15.40 7.18
C THR A 205 13.63 -16.40 6.03
N ASP A 206 13.95 -15.91 4.83
CA ASP A 206 14.23 -16.75 3.67
C ASP A 206 15.49 -17.61 3.89
N LEU A 207 16.56 -17.05 4.44
CA LEU A 207 17.79 -17.78 4.74
C LEU A 207 17.57 -18.87 5.78
N LEU A 208 16.80 -18.60 6.83
CA LEU A 208 16.44 -19.57 7.86
C LEU A 208 15.58 -20.70 7.27
N THR A 209 14.63 -20.39 6.39
CA THR A 209 13.79 -21.38 5.70
C THR A 209 14.59 -22.29 4.77
N ASN A 210 15.73 -21.81 4.26
CA ASN A 210 16.65 -22.56 3.41
C ASN A 210 17.85 -23.16 4.18
N ASP A 211 17.76 -23.26 5.51
CA ASP A 211 18.82 -23.80 6.39
C ASP A 211 20.19 -23.08 6.30
N LYS A 212 20.22 -21.82 5.83
CA LYS A 212 21.43 -21.00 5.66
C LYS A 212 21.71 -20.13 6.89
N LYS A 213 21.79 -20.75 8.07
CA LYS A 213 21.88 -20.05 9.36
C LYS A 213 23.09 -19.12 9.51
N GLU A 214 24.26 -19.53 9.01
CA GLU A 214 25.46 -18.68 9.09
C GLU A 214 25.34 -17.41 8.23
N GLN A 215 24.62 -17.48 7.10
CA GLN A 215 24.33 -16.29 6.29
C GLN A 215 23.29 -15.41 7.00
N ALA A 216 22.27 -16.01 7.62
CA ALA A 216 21.28 -15.26 8.40
C ALA A 216 21.90 -14.47 9.56
N LYS A 217 22.93 -15.02 10.23
CA LYS A 217 23.71 -14.30 11.25
C LYS A 217 24.45 -13.09 10.69
N LEU A 218 25.01 -13.19 9.48
CA LEU A 218 25.69 -12.06 8.82
C LEU A 218 24.69 -10.94 8.51
N VAL A 219 23.53 -11.29 7.95
CA VAL A 219 22.47 -10.30 7.65
C VAL A 219 21.91 -9.68 8.93
N LEU A 220 21.75 -10.45 10.02
CA LEU A 220 21.35 -9.91 11.32
C LEU A 220 22.36 -8.91 11.87
N ALA A 221 23.66 -9.15 11.72
CA ALA A 221 24.69 -8.19 12.13
C ALA A 221 24.57 -6.86 11.36
N GLU A 222 24.18 -6.92 10.08
CA GLU A 222 23.87 -5.72 9.30
C GLU A 222 22.62 -4.99 9.80
N VAL A 223 21.58 -5.73 10.22
CA VAL A 223 20.39 -5.15 10.87
C VAL A 223 20.78 -4.44 12.18
N GLU A 224 21.56 -5.10 13.04
CA GLU A 224 22.02 -4.53 14.32
C GLU A 224 22.84 -3.24 14.11
N ALA A 225 23.66 -3.19 13.05
CA ALA A 225 24.42 -1.99 12.68
C ALA A 225 23.53 -0.82 12.20
N LEU A 226 22.30 -1.09 11.74
CA LEU A 226 21.35 -0.06 11.30
C LEU A 226 20.49 0.49 12.45
N LEU A 227 20.33 -0.23 13.56
CA LEU A 227 19.49 0.17 14.70
C LEU A 227 19.79 1.58 15.24
N PRO A 228 21.06 2.01 15.41
CA PRO A 228 21.35 3.36 15.90
C PRO A 228 20.89 4.49 14.98
N ARG A 229 20.54 4.18 13.72
CA ARG A 229 20.08 5.14 12.72
C ARG A 229 18.57 5.22 12.63
N LEU A 230 17.84 4.41 13.40
CA LEU A 230 16.38 4.48 13.45
C LEU A 230 15.90 5.77 14.12
N PRO A 231 14.73 6.31 13.71
CA PRO A 231 14.06 7.36 14.45
C PRO A 231 13.72 6.93 15.89
N ASP A 232 13.49 7.91 16.76
CA ASP A 232 13.11 7.67 18.17
C ASP A 232 11.80 6.86 18.28
N ALA A 233 11.92 5.61 18.69
CA ALA A 233 10.81 4.66 18.83
C ALA A 233 9.77 5.13 19.87
N SER A 234 10.16 5.95 20.86
CA SER A 234 9.22 6.46 21.88
C SER A 234 8.16 7.41 21.28
N LYS A 235 8.42 7.93 20.08
CA LYS A 235 7.54 8.85 19.36
C LYS A 235 6.98 8.25 18.08
N ASN A 236 7.32 7.00 17.76
CA ASN A 236 6.98 6.37 16.50
C ASN A 236 6.61 4.88 16.73
N SER A 237 5.31 4.60 16.80
CA SER A 237 4.79 3.25 17.05
C SER A 237 5.20 2.23 15.99
N PHE A 238 5.37 2.67 14.74
CA PHE A 238 5.84 1.82 13.65
C PHE A 238 7.29 1.37 13.87
N VAL A 239 8.15 2.27 14.34
CA VAL A 239 9.54 1.93 14.69
C VAL A 239 9.59 1.04 15.93
N ALA A 240 8.74 1.27 16.93
CA ALA A 240 8.63 0.39 18.10
C ALA A 240 8.26 -1.05 17.68
N ALA A 241 7.26 -1.21 16.82
CA ALA A 241 6.87 -2.52 16.28
C ALA A 241 7.99 -3.17 15.45
N LEU A 242 8.76 -2.39 14.70
CA LEU A 242 9.92 -2.90 13.96
C LEU A 242 11.02 -3.43 14.91
N LEU A 243 11.26 -2.76 16.03
CA LEU A 243 12.23 -3.22 17.02
C LEU A 243 11.79 -4.54 17.69
N GLU A 244 10.49 -4.74 17.87
CA GLU A 244 9.94 -6.03 18.33
C GLU A 244 10.19 -7.13 17.28
N GLU A 245 9.98 -6.86 15.98
CA GLU A 245 10.30 -7.80 14.90
C GLU A 245 11.79 -8.15 14.89
N VAL A 246 12.68 -7.16 15.01
CA VAL A 246 14.14 -7.38 15.08
C VAL A 246 14.50 -8.24 16.29
N THR A 247 13.87 -8.01 17.44
CA THR A 247 14.12 -8.81 18.66
C THR A 247 13.72 -10.27 18.44
N SER A 248 12.54 -10.50 17.85
CA SER A 248 12.09 -11.86 17.49
C SER A 248 13.02 -12.53 16.46
N MET A 249 13.50 -11.78 15.46
CA MET A 249 14.46 -12.30 14.47
C MET A 249 15.80 -12.65 15.11
N LYS A 250 16.27 -11.82 16.05
CA LYS A 250 17.49 -12.10 16.80
C LYS A 250 17.37 -13.40 17.58
N GLU A 251 16.26 -13.63 18.26
CA GLU A 251 15.99 -14.90 18.94
C GLU A 251 16.06 -16.08 17.96
N GLN A 252 15.36 -16.02 16.83
CA GLN A 252 15.35 -17.10 15.83
C GLN A 252 16.74 -17.43 15.25
N VAL A 253 17.59 -16.41 15.07
CA VAL A 253 18.95 -16.57 14.51
C VAL A 253 19.95 -17.03 15.58
N THR A 254 19.83 -16.54 16.82
CA THR A 254 20.77 -16.81 17.92
C THR A 254 20.45 -18.07 18.71
N ASP A 255 19.19 -18.54 18.69
CA ASP A 255 18.82 -19.76 19.39
C ASP A 255 19.57 -20.96 18.78
N THR A 256 20.50 -21.52 19.54
CA THR A 256 21.57 -22.44 19.09
C THR A 256 21.06 -23.78 18.55
N THR A 257 19.77 -24.05 18.64
CA THR A 257 19.01 -25.10 17.95
C THR A 257 17.57 -24.60 17.92
N LEU A 258 16.90 -24.54 16.76
CA LEU A 258 15.44 -24.38 16.78
C LEU A 258 14.90 -25.50 17.67
N SER A 259 14.34 -25.17 18.83
CA SER A 259 13.80 -26.21 19.70
C SER A 259 12.79 -27.01 18.86
N PRO A 260 12.74 -28.34 18.97
CA PRO A 260 11.81 -29.12 18.15
C PRO A 260 10.34 -28.68 18.33
N GLN A 261 10.02 -27.99 19.45
CA GLN A 261 8.74 -27.33 19.68
C GLN A 261 8.51 -26.11 18.78
N HIS A 262 9.53 -25.28 18.54
CA HIS A 262 9.43 -24.12 17.65
C HIS A 262 9.21 -24.56 16.19
N VAL A 263 9.89 -25.62 15.75
CA VAL A 263 9.68 -26.21 14.42
C VAL A 263 8.26 -26.78 14.30
N LEU A 264 7.77 -27.43 15.36
CA LEU A 264 6.41 -27.94 15.41
C LEU A 264 5.38 -26.81 15.32
N ASP A 265 5.54 -25.71 16.06
CA ASP A 265 4.61 -24.58 16.04
C ASP A 265 4.51 -23.93 14.64
N SER A 266 5.63 -23.81 13.92
CA SER A 266 5.63 -23.37 12.51
C SER A 266 4.88 -24.34 11.58
N LYS A 267 5.07 -25.65 11.76
CA LYS A 267 4.34 -26.67 10.99
C LYS A 267 2.84 -26.68 11.30
N VAL A 268 2.44 -26.37 12.54
CA VAL A 268 1.03 -26.21 12.91
C VAL A 268 0.40 -25.03 12.17
N LYS A 269 1.11 -23.90 12.02
CA LYS A 269 0.64 -22.77 11.19
C LYS A 269 0.45 -23.19 9.73
N SER A 270 1.38 -23.96 9.16
CA SER A 270 1.24 -24.51 7.80
C SER A 270 0.06 -25.47 7.66
N LEU A 271 -0.16 -26.34 8.67
CA LEU A 271 -1.32 -27.23 8.71
C LEU A 271 -2.62 -26.42 8.70
N VAL A 272 -2.74 -25.39 9.52
CA VAL A 272 -3.92 -24.51 9.56
C VAL A 272 -4.19 -23.86 8.19
N ALA A 273 -3.15 -23.34 7.53
CA ALA A 273 -3.28 -22.74 6.20
C ALA A 273 -3.79 -23.75 5.15
N ILE A 274 -3.26 -24.98 5.17
CA ILE A 274 -3.68 -26.05 4.26
C ILE A 274 -5.11 -26.51 4.55
N LEU A 275 -5.49 -26.67 5.83
CA LEU A 275 -6.86 -27.02 6.20
C LEU A 275 -7.85 -25.95 5.77
N ASN A 276 -7.53 -24.66 5.97
CA ASN A 276 -8.37 -23.55 5.52
C ASN A 276 -8.44 -23.43 3.99
N THR A 277 -7.46 -23.96 3.26
CA THR A 277 -7.50 -23.97 1.78
C THR A 277 -8.30 -25.16 1.24
N THR A 278 -8.21 -26.31 1.92
CA THR A 278 -8.73 -27.59 1.41
C THR A 278 -10.08 -28.00 1.99
N GLN A 279 -10.48 -27.43 3.14
CA GLN A 279 -11.64 -27.87 3.91
C GLN A 279 -12.51 -26.72 4.45
N SER A 280 -12.29 -25.47 3.98
CA SER A 280 -13.03 -24.28 4.43
C SER A 280 -14.54 -24.35 4.19
N ASP A 281 -14.99 -25.15 3.24
CA ASP A 281 -16.40 -25.42 2.97
C ASP A 281 -17.10 -26.12 4.15
N LYS A 282 -16.35 -26.90 4.94
CA LYS A 282 -16.85 -27.66 6.09
C LYS A 282 -16.49 -27.01 7.43
N ALA A 283 -15.24 -26.61 7.60
CA ALA A 283 -14.75 -26.02 8.84
C ALA A 283 -13.54 -25.12 8.60
N THR A 284 -13.31 -24.18 9.51
CA THR A 284 -12.08 -23.38 9.55
C THR A 284 -11.21 -23.79 10.72
N ALA A 285 -9.90 -23.79 10.55
CA ALA A 285 -8.92 -24.05 11.59
C ALA A 285 -8.21 -22.76 12.01
N MET A 286 -7.83 -22.67 13.27
CA MET A 286 -6.94 -21.65 13.80
C MET A 286 -6.01 -22.26 14.85
N MET A 287 -4.78 -21.76 14.93
CA MET A 287 -3.88 -22.11 16.04
C MET A 287 -4.29 -21.34 17.29
N THR A 288 -4.47 -22.01 18.41
CA THR A 288 -4.89 -21.38 19.68
C THR A 288 -3.83 -21.44 20.77
N ALA A 289 -2.95 -22.42 20.70
CA ALA A 289 -1.77 -22.56 21.55
C ALA A 289 -0.74 -23.46 20.86
N SER A 290 0.46 -23.60 21.42
CA SER A 290 1.40 -24.63 21.00
C SER A 290 0.74 -26.02 21.11
N ASN A 291 0.97 -26.87 20.11
CA ASN A 291 0.39 -28.21 20.00
C ASN A 291 -1.15 -28.24 19.96
N SER A 292 -1.82 -27.14 19.57
CA SER A 292 -3.28 -27.13 19.49
C SER A 292 -3.84 -26.33 18.32
N ILE A 293 -4.92 -26.85 17.74
CA ILE A 293 -5.77 -26.15 16.79
C ILE A 293 -7.21 -26.13 17.30
N THR A 294 -7.90 -25.04 16.99
CA THR A 294 -9.37 -24.96 17.09
C THR A 294 -9.96 -25.05 15.70
N VAL A 295 -10.91 -25.97 15.55
CA VAL A 295 -11.69 -26.20 14.33
C VAL A 295 -13.10 -25.68 14.56
N THR A 296 -13.48 -24.61 13.87
CA THR A 296 -14.82 -24.03 13.90
C THR A 296 -15.65 -24.61 12.76
N ILE A 297 -16.75 -25.27 13.09
CA ILE A 297 -17.61 -25.94 12.12
C ILE A 297 -18.53 -24.90 11.45
N ASN A 298 -18.45 -24.78 10.12
CA ASN A 298 -19.16 -23.73 9.39
C ASN A 298 -20.62 -24.10 9.05
N LYS A 299 -20.89 -25.39 8.81
CA LYS A 299 -22.21 -25.93 8.46
C LYS A 299 -22.33 -27.38 8.93
N ASP A 300 -23.55 -27.82 9.23
CA ASP A 300 -23.86 -29.24 9.42
C ASP A 300 -23.60 -29.96 8.08
N VAL A 301 -22.52 -30.72 8.06
CA VAL A 301 -22.18 -31.62 6.96
C VAL A 301 -22.95 -32.91 7.14
N ASP A 302 -23.31 -33.56 6.03
CA ASP A 302 -24.14 -34.78 5.93
C ASP A 302 -23.80 -35.80 7.05
N PRO A 303 -24.75 -36.58 7.60
CA PRO A 303 -24.61 -37.35 8.84
C PRO A 303 -23.54 -38.46 8.89
N LEU A 304 -22.67 -38.56 7.89
CA LEU A 304 -21.59 -39.54 7.77
C LEU A 304 -20.19 -38.91 7.62
N ASP A 305 -20.07 -37.58 7.69
CA ASP A 305 -18.91 -36.88 7.12
C ASP A 305 -17.75 -36.59 8.09
N TYR A 306 -17.83 -36.92 9.40
CA TYR A 306 -16.67 -36.71 10.28
C TYR A 306 -15.49 -37.60 9.88
N THR A 307 -15.76 -38.83 9.42
CA THR A 307 -14.73 -39.78 8.94
C THR A 307 -14.06 -39.29 7.66
N SER A 308 -14.81 -38.60 6.80
CA SER A 308 -14.27 -38.00 5.58
C SER A 308 -13.50 -36.71 5.86
N TYR A 309 -13.96 -35.88 6.81
CA TYR A 309 -13.24 -34.72 7.31
C TYR A 309 -11.91 -35.11 7.98
N LEU A 310 -11.98 -35.90 9.06
CA LEU A 310 -10.79 -36.39 9.78
C LEU A 310 -9.91 -37.25 8.89
N GLY A 311 -10.47 -38.01 7.94
CA GLY A 311 -9.72 -38.91 7.06
C GLY A 311 -9.08 -38.24 5.85
N LYS A 312 -9.86 -38.04 4.77
CA LYS A 312 -9.32 -37.84 3.40
C LYS A 312 -8.48 -36.58 3.20
N GLY A 313 -8.67 -35.56 4.04
CA GLY A 313 -7.88 -34.32 3.98
C GLY A 313 -7.10 -34.02 5.25
N PHE A 314 -7.70 -34.26 6.43
CA PHE A 314 -7.08 -33.86 7.70
C PHE A 314 -5.94 -34.79 8.10
N TYR A 315 -6.17 -36.11 8.21
CA TYR A 315 -5.19 -37.03 8.77
C TYR A 315 -3.90 -37.13 7.93
N SER A 316 -4.04 -37.15 6.61
CA SER A 316 -2.89 -37.14 5.70
C SER A 316 -2.08 -35.85 5.83
N SER A 317 -2.74 -34.69 5.86
CA SER A 317 -2.08 -33.39 6.06
C SER A 317 -1.44 -33.30 7.45
N PHE A 318 -2.14 -33.78 8.47
CA PHE A 318 -1.66 -33.83 9.86
C PHE A 318 -0.36 -34.64 9.96
N ILE A 319 -0.30 -35.84 9.39
CA ILE A 319 0.90 -36.67 9.40
C ILE A 319 2.03 -36.00 8.59
N ASN A 320 1.75 -35.63 7.35
CA ASN A 320 2.78 -35.19 6.40
C ASN A 320 3.37 -33.82 6.78
N ILE A 321 2.53 -32.86 7.17
CA ILE A 321 2.96 -31.49 7.48
C ILE A 321 3.68 -31.45 8.82
N LEU A 322 3.09 -32.09 9.86
CA LEU A 322 3.71 -32.08 11.18
C LEU A 322 4.91 -33.03 11.28
N GLY A 323 5.05 -33.97 10.35
CA GLY A 323 6.10 -35.00 10.39
C GLY A 323 5.86 -36.01 11.51
N VAL A 324 4.60 -36.44 11.70
CA VAL A 324 4.22 -37.41 12.73
C VAL A 324 4.85 -38.77 12.41
N THR A 325 5.65 -39.28 13.33
CA THR A 325 6.30 -40.59 13.24
C THR A 325 5.64 -41.64 14.12
N ALA A 326 4.92 -41.22 15.17
CA ALA A 326 4.11 -42.12 16.00
C ALA A 326 2.87 -41.43 16.57
N ILE A 327 1.81 -42.19 16.79
CA ILE A 327 0.61 -41.83 17.55
C ILE A 327 0.46 -42.89 18.64
N ASP A 328 0.52 -42.48 19.90
CA ASP A 328 0.53 -43.36 21.07
C ASP A 328 1.56 -44.50 20.93
N GLY A 329 2.78 -44.14 20.51
CA GLY A 329 3.88 -45.09 20.28
C GLY A 329 3.76 -45.99 19.05
N ASN A 330 2.65 -45.92 18.30
CA ASN A 330 2.40 -46.73 17.12
C ASN A 330 2.64 -45.93 15.83
N HIS A 331 3.09 -46.59 14.75
CA HIS A 331 3.22 -45.94 13.45
C HIS A 331 1.87 -45.31 13.01
N PRO A 332 1.82 -44.05 12.54
CA PRO A 332 0.55 -43.34 12.32
C PRO A 332 -0.35 -44.00 11.26
N LEU A 333 0.23 -44.75 10.33
CA LEU A 333 -0.53 -45.50 9.31
C LEU A 333 -0.80 -46.97 9.69
N SER A 334 -0.43 -47.43 10.89
CA SER A 334 -0.79 -48.77 11.36
C SER A 334 -2.25 -48.81 11.81
N THR A 335 -2.85 -50.01 11.84
CA THR A 335 -4.20 -50.23 12.36
C THR A 335 -4.33 -49.69 13.79
N GLN A 336 -3.29 -49.87 14.62
CA GLN A 336 -3.26 -49.37 15.99
C GLN A 336 -3.25 -47.84 16.05
N GLY A 337 -2.39 -47.16 15.25
CA GLY A 337 -2.33 -45.70 15.24
C GLY A 337 -3.64 -45.04 14.78
N VAL A 338 -4.29 -45.62 13.75
CA VAL A 338 -5.61 -45.17 13.29
C VAL A 338 -6.68 -45.44 14.36
N ASN A 339 -6.63 -46.59 15.05
CA ASN A 339 -7.56 -46.90 16.12
C ASN A 339 -7.42 -45.92 17.31
N THR A 340 -6.22 -45.43 17.62
CA THR A 340 -6.03 -44.42 18.67
C THR A 340 -6.73 -43.09 18.30
N LEU A 341 -6.61 -42.64 17.04
CA LEU A 341 -7.36 -41.46 16.58
C LEU A 341 -8.87 -41.70 16.71
N LEU A 342 -9.38 -42.84 16.22
CA LEU A 342 -10.80 -43.15 16.27
C LEU A 342 -11.32 -43.29 17.71
N ALA A 343 -10.51 -43.82 18.63
CA ALA A 343 -10.85 -43.93 20.04
C ALA A 343 -10.92 -42.56 20.76
N SER A 344 -10.27 -41.53 20.22
CA SER A 344 -10.37 -40.17 20.75
C SER A 344 -11.71 -39.49 20.41
N VAL A 345 -12.44 -40.01 19.41
CA VAL A 345 -13.74 -39.50 18.98
C VAL A 345 -14.81 -39.94 19.99
N PRO A 346 -15.72 -39.04 20.44
CA PRO A 346 -16.79 -39.39 21.36
C PRO A 346 -17.65 -40.56 20.85
N ALA A 347 -17.99 -41.49 21.74
CA ALA A 347 -18.82 -42.63 21.39
C ALA A 347 -20.20 -42.16 20.89
N GLY A 348 -20.63 -42.69 19.74
CA GLY A 348 -21.91 -42.35 19.14
C GLY A 348 -21.90 -41.14 18.20
N SER A 349 -20.77 -40.45 18.02
CA SER A 349 -20.64 -39.41 16.99
C SER A 349 -20.82 -39.99 15.59
N GLN A 350 -21.76 -39.43 14.83
CA GLN A 350 -22.04 -39.77 13.43
C GLN A 350 -21.68 -38.61 12.49
N THR A 351 -21.82 -37.37 12.98
CA THR A 351 -21.66 -36.13 12.22
C THR A 351 -20.48 -35.31 12.72
N LEU A 352 -20.01 -34.35 11.91
CA LEU A 352 -19.00 -33.38 12.36
C LEU A 352 -19.54 -32.50 13.49
N ALA A 353 -20.85 -32.20 13.47
CA ALA A 353 -21.53 -31.41 14.49
C ALA A 353 -21.52 -32.08 15.87
N ASP A 354 -21.52 -33.42 15.90
CA ASP A 354 -21.41 -34.20 17.14
C ASP A 354 -20.06 -34.02 17.84
N LEU A 355 -19.05 -33.47 17.14
CA LEU A 355 -17.75 -33.15 17.73
C LEU A 355 -17.75 -31.77 18.39
N LYS A 356 -18.75 -30.92 18.14
CA LYS A 356 -18.79 -29.55 18.68
C LYS A 356 -18.74 -29.55 20.20
N GLY A 357 -17.79 -28.79 20.75
CA GLY A 357 -17.55 -28.73 22.20
C GLY A 357 -16.62 -29.84 22.73
N HIS A 358 -16.23 -30.80 21.90
CA HIS A 358 -15.27 -31.84 22.26
C HIS A 358 -13.83 -31.46 21.89
N THR A 359 -12.87 -32.06 22.61
CA THR A 359 -11.44 -31.94 22.33
C THR A 359 -10.87 -33.33 22.11
N LEU A 360 -10.30 -33.56 20.93
CA LEU A 360 -9.52 -34.76 20.65
C LEU A 360 -8.09 -34.50 21.13
N SER A 361 -7.58 -35.36 22.00
CA SER A 361 -6.20 -35.28 22.50
C SER A 361 -5.43 -36.49 21.97
N LEU A 362 -4.35 -36.23 21.26
CA LEU A 362 -3.57 -37.22 20.53
C LEU A 362 -2.12 -37.15 21.02
N PRO A 363 -1.62 -38.18 21.73
CA PRO A 363 -0.20 -38.27 22.04
C PRO A 363 0.53 -38.59 20.75
N ILE A 364 1.29 -37.63 20.21
CA ILE A 364 2.03 -37.80 18.97
C ILE A 364 3.53 -37.67 19.21
N THR A 365 4.31 -38.36 18.40
CA THR A 365 5.73 -38.10 18.25
C THR A 365 5.97 -37.56 16.85
N VAL A 366 6.65 -36.42 16.74
CA VAL A 366 7.06 -35.80 15.48
C VAL A 366 8.57 -35.87 15.34
N ASN A 367 9.06 -35.97 14.10
CA ASN A 367 10.48 -35.85 13.81
C ASN A 367 10.75 -34.55 13.05
N ASN A 368 11.24 -33.56 13.79
CA ASN A 368 11.54 -32.21 13.31
C ASN A 368 13.04 -31.90 13.42
N GLY A 369 13.89 -32.91 13.16
CA GLY A 369 15.33 -32.89 13.39
C GLY A 369 15.73 -33.64 14.67
N THR A 370 14.91 -33.55 15.71
CA THR A 370 14.93 -34.43 16.89
C THR A 370 13.51 -34.91 17.19
N ALA A 371 13.37 -36.12 17.75
CA ALA A 371 12.09 -36.66 18.13
C ALA A 371 11.48 -35.84 19.28
N LEU A 372 10.24 -35.41 19.12
CA LEU A 372 9.49 -34.68 20.14
C LEU A 372 8.12 -35.32 20.33
N THR A 373 7.85 -35.73 21.57
CA THR A 373 6.55 -36.26 21.97
C THR A 373 5.71 -35.15 22.61
N VAL A 374 4.51 -34.91 22.08
CA VAL A 374 3.57 -33.90 22.57
C VAL A 374 2.16 -34.45 22.65
N GLU A 375 1.35 -33.83 23.49
CA GLU A 375 -0.11 -34.02 23.49
C GLU A 375 -0.74 -33.00 22.53
N PHE A 376 -1.12 -33.44 21.33
CA PHE A 376 -1.72 -32.57 20.32
C PHE A 376 -3.24 -32.47 20.49
N LYS A 377 -3.78 -31.26 20.55
CA LYS A 377 -5.21 -31.02 20.85
C LYS A 377 -5.96 -30.43 19.66
N ILE A 378 -7.03 -31.08 19.26
CA ILE A 378 -7.99 -30.60 18.25
C ILE A 378 -9.28 -30.24 18.97
N ILE A 379 -9.57 -28.94 19.06
CA ILE A 379 -10.74 -28.41 19.77
C ILE A 379 -11.82 -28.06 18.75
N PHE A 380 -12.98 -28.69 18.83
CA PHE A 380 -14.10 -28.43 17.91
C PHE A 380 -15.06 -27.40 18.50
N LYS A 381 -15.41 -26.36 17.73
CA LYS A 381 -16.31 -25.26 18.13
C LYS A 381 -17.46 -25.03 17.16
#